data_AF-A0A1Y5ENY2-F1
#
_entry.id   AF-A0A1Y5ENY2-F1
#
_cell.length_a   1.000
_cell.length_b   1.000
_cell.length_c   1.000
_cell.angle_alpha   90.00
_cell.angle_beta   90.00
_cell.angle_gamma   90.00
#
_symmetry.space_group_name_H-M   'P 1'
#
loop_
_entity.id
_entity.type
_entity.pdbx_description
1 polymer ?
#
loop_
_entity_poly.entity_id
_entity_poly.type
_entity_poly.pdbx_seq_one_letter_code
_entity_poly.pdbx_strand_id
1 'polypeptide(L)'
;MGNYLSLISFLFCSLLTLSAQSTEQKPTTEPAGSVKKTSTELQSNNESAIILSEQQQNQCAQYCSEAKPKESYKQQVNDRQNPNSSVGYELVIPEALPPRNRWSDFLPFLGKEAREAGYLLPLPFGISLVGLTQEQPFTVSEIGLEIDGQQSELINDFIDNSITAKNLKVSDTTYNLRFDAWILPFWNVYGLVGKTKGKAELELDVDLELPTLLLAAAGIGSGLNDKRCTSINLPFQGPAPGHCLVSAEGIPTTLNFHGTVLGYGTTIAGGYGDFFGMFDVNYTEADINIAIEKSKQTVYSTRLGWNGSIGAFQGQIWLGAMKQDIKQQLAVSTPGNKVAVLIDQHASSPWNYLIGAQWNITEEWAVIAETNLAFSDRQQFMMQLGYRF
;
A
#
# COMPACT_ATOMS: atom_id res chain seq x y z
N MET A 1 -10.02 37.50 22.06
CA MET A 1 -8.79 36.91 22.62
C MET A 1 -9.19 35.92 23.69
N GLY A 2 -8.72 34.67 23.61
CA GLY A 2 -8.89 33.65 24.65
C GLY A 2 -9.67 32.42 24.20
N ASN A 3 -8.96 31.43 23.62
CA ASN A 3 -9.05 30.00 23.95
C ASN A 3 -8.28 29.15 22.92
N TYR A 4 -6.95 29.13 23.05
CA TYR A 4 -6.07 28.21 22.31
C TYR A 4 -5.10 27.43 23.23
N LEU A 5 -5.35 27.37 24.55
CA LEU A 5 -4.38 26.83 25.51
C LEU A 5 -4.74 25.51 26.21
N SER A 6 -5.83 24.82 25.84
CA SER A 6 -6.17 23.51 26.45
C SER A 6 -5.85 22.28 25.58
N LEU A 7 -5.31 22.43 24.38
CA LEU A 7 -5.03 21.30 23.48
C LEU A 7 -3.57 20.83 23.44
N ILE A 8 -2.67 21.44 24.21
CA ILE A 8 -1.23 21.09 24.22
C ILE A 8 -0.80 20.34 25.50
N SER A 9 -1.68 20.17 26.49
CA SER A 9 -1.30 19.52 27.76
C SER A 9 -1.36 17.98 27.77
N PHE A 10 -1.79 17.33 26.68
CA PHE A 10 -1.94 15.86 26.68
C PHE A 10 -0.85 15.09 25.92
N LEU A 11 0.13 15.78 25.34
CA LEU A 11 1.16 15.17 24.47
C LEU A 11 2.55 15.02 25.10
N PHE A 12 2.73 15.24 26.40
CA PHE A 12 4.06 15.26 27.03
C PHE A 12 4.27 14.35 28.26
N CYS A 13 3.39 13.39 28.54
CA CYS A 13 3.47 12.59 29.78
C CYS A 13 3.74 11.07 29.60
N SER A 14 4.39 10.64 28.50
CA SER A 14 4.73 9.21 28.30
C SER A 14 6.18 8.92 27.91
N LEU A 15 7.09 9.88 28.06
CA LEU A 15 8.53 9.66 27.90
C LEU A 15 9.23 10.15 29.18
N LEU A 16 10.12 9.33 29.74
CA LEU A 16 10.83 9.41 31.04
C LEU A 16 10.10 8.58 32.12
N THR A 17 10.49 7.33 32.41
CA THR A 17 11.79 7.02 33.03
C THR A 17 12.05 5.50 32.99
N LEU A 18 13.09 5.10 32.26
CA LEU A 18 13.86 3.87 32.54
C LEU A 18 15.28 4.33 32.86
N SER A 19 15.72 4.19 34.10
CA SER A 19 17.14 4.03 34.42
C SER A 19 17.29 3.40 35.81
N ALA A 20 18.19 2.44 35.89
CA ALA A 20 18.45 1.55 37.01
C ALA A 20 19.36 2.21 38.07
N GLN A 21 19.31 1.71 39.31
CA GLN A 21 20.54 1.48 40.09
C GLN A 21 20.32 0.54 41.28
N SER A 22 21.15 -0.49 41.30
CA SER A 22 21.45 -1.41 42.39
C SER A 22 22.35 -0.74 43.45
N THR A 23 22.09 -0.97 44.73
CA THR A 23 23.13 -0.96 45.77
C THR A 23 22.75 -1.85 46.95
N GLU A 24 23.71 -2.69 47.34
CA GLU A 24 23.70 -3.65 48.45
C GLU A 24 23.66 -3.00 49.85
N GLN A 25 23.10 -3.72 50.83
CA GLN A 25 23.69 -3.82 52.18
C GLN A 25 23.19 -5.08 52.93
N LYS A 26 24.14 -5.95 53.31
CA LYS A 26 24.12 -7.05 54.33
C LYS A 26 25.09 -6.61 55.47
N PRO A 27 25.35 -7.29 56.63
CA PRO A 27 24.90 -8.57 57.22
C PRO A 27 24.56 -8.47 58.75
N THR A 28 24.19 -9.52 59.52
CA THR A 28 25.06 -10.48 60.29
C THR A 28 24.21 -11.53 61.07
N THR A 29 24.35 -12.87 60.88
CA THR A 29 25.15 -13.93 61.60
C THR A 29 24.38 -14.58 62.80
N GLU A 30 23.75 -15.78 62.66
CA GLU A 30 24.22 -17.19 62.93
C GLU A 30 23.68 -17.77 64.28
N PRO A 31 23.76 -19.09 64.59
CA PRO A 31 23.60 -20.32 63.78
C PRO A 31 22.79 -21.44 64.52
N ALA A 32 22.86 -22.67 63.98
CA ALA A 32 22.41 -23.99 64.51
C ALA A 32 21.10 -24.51 63.91
N GLY A 33 20.98 -25.70 63.33
CA GLY A 33 21.84 -26.89 63.35
C GLY A 33 21.00 -28.10 63.78
N SER A 34 20.74 -29.02 62.84
CA SER A 34 20.18 -30.39 63.03
C SER A 34 18.70 -30.44 63.49
N VAL A 35 17.79 -31.34 63.08
CA VAL A 35 17.83 -32.79 62.80
C VAL A 35 16.63 -33.15 61.91
N LYS A 36 16.83 -34.02 60.91
CA LYS A 36 15.76 -34.82 60.29
C LYS A 36 15.27 -35.89 61.27
N LYS A 37 13.96 -36.00 61.49
CA LYS A 37 13.26 -37.30 61.60
C LYS A 37 11.74 -37.15 61.49
N THR A 38 11.24 -37.77 60.44
CA THR A 38 9.89 -38.26 60.10
C THR A 38 8.89 -38.43 61.25
N SER A 39 7.66 -37.93 61.09
CA SER A 39 6.41 -38.72 61.12
C SER A 39 5.13 -37.85 61.03
N THR A 40 4.31 -38.16 60.03
CA THR A 40 2.83 -38.15 60.02
C THR A 40 2.03 -36.83 60.02
N GLU A 41 1.03 -36.82 59.12
CA GLU A 41 -0.31 -36.19 59.21
C GLU A 41 -0.54 -34.75 58.71
N LEU A 42 -1.62 -34.65 57.92
CA LEU A 42 -2.23 -33.44 57.39
C LEU A 42 -2.66 -32.49 58.52
N GLN A 43 -2.34 -31.20 58.40
CA GLN A 43 -3.00 -30.15 59.17
C GLN A 43 -3.57 -29.07 58.24
N SER A 44 -4.88 -28.89 58.33
CA SER A 44 -5.64 -27.76 57.81
C SER A 44 -5.37 -26.52 58.68
N ASN A 45 -4.95 -25.41 58.06
CA ASN A 45 -4.97 -24.11 58.73
C ASN A 45 -6.34 -23.45 58.49
N ASN A 46 -7.14 -23.40 59.55
CA ASN A 46 -8.35 -22.58 59.67
C ASN A 46 -7.95 -21.10 59.72
N GLU A 47 -8.11 -20.37 58.62
CA GLU A 47 -8.35 -18.93 58.70
C GLU A 47 -9.85 -18.70 58.94
N SER A 48 -10.18 -18.05 60.05
CA SER A 48 -11.55 -17.69 60.39
C SER A 48 -12.12 -16.71 59.37
N ALA A 49 -13.22 -17.11 58.71
CA ALA A 49 -13.96 -16.27 57.78
C ALA A 49 -14.32 -14.93 58.42
N ILE A 50 -14.06 -13.82 57.72
CA ILE A 50 -14.45 -12.48 58.16
C ILE A 50 -15.98 -12.42 58.23
N ILE A 51 -16.55 -12.35 59.44
CA ILE A 51 -18.00 -12.22 59.65
C ILE A 51 -18.34 -10.73 59.58
N LEU A 52 -18.95 -10.31 58.47
CA LEU A 52 -19.46 -8.95 58.30
C LEU A 52 -20.70 -8.75 59.17
N SER A 53 -20.79 -7.60 59.85
CA SER A 53 -22.00 -7.25 60.61
C SER A 53 -23.19 -7.04 59.67
N GLU A 54 -24.41 -7.20 60.19
CA GLU A 54 -25.65 -7.03 59.41
C GLU A 54 -25.73 -5.65 58.75
N GLN A 55 -25.17 -4.62 59.41
CA GLN A 55 -25.08 -3.26 58.90
C GLN A 55 -24.05 -3.12 57.76
N GLN A 56 -22.93 -3.83 57.83
CA GLN A 56 -21.92 -3.89 56.75
C GLN A 56 -22.44 -4.67 55.55
N GLN A 57 -23.18 -5.76 55.77
CA GLN A 57 -23.83 -6.52 54.70
C GLN A 57 -24.87 -5.65 53.98
N ASN A 58 -25.68 -4.89 54.71
CA ASN A 58 -26.65 -3.97 54.12
C ASN A 58 -25.98 -2.82 53.35
N GLN A 59 -24.87 -2.26 53.86
CA GLN A 59 -24.10 -1.25 53.13
C GLN A 59 -23.44 -1.81 51.86
N CYS A 60 -22.88 -3.03 51.91
CA CYS A 60 -22.35 -3.70 50.73
C CYS A 60 -23.46 -4.02 49.72
N ALA A 61 -24.61 -4.52 50.17
CA ALA A 61 -25.76 -4.79 49.30
C ALA A 61 -26.29 -3.50 48.66
N GLN A 62 -26.37 -2.41 49.42
CA GLN A 62 -26.76 -1.10 48.91
C GLN A 62 -25.75 -0.56 47.90
N TYR A 63 -24.44 -0.62 48.20
CA TYR A 63 -23.37 -0.22 47.27
C TYR A 63 -23.36 -1.08 46.00
N CYS A 64 -23.60 -2.39 46.10
CA CYS A 64 -23.72 -3.28 44.94
C CYS A 64 -25.02 -3.04 44.14
N SER A 65 -26.09 -2.57 44.77
CA SER A 65 -27.34 -2.20 44.10
C SER A 65 -27.32 -0.81 43.44
N GLU A 66 -26.54 0.12 44.00
CA GLU A 66 -26.34 1.47 43.49
C GLU A 66 -25.15 1.57 42.51
N ALA A 67 -24.21 0.62 42.59
CA ALA A 67 -23.22 0.38 41.55
C ALA A 67 -23.96 -0.14 40.32
N LYS A 68 -24.54 0.77 39.54
CA LYS A 68 -24.70 0.55 38.11
C LYS A 68 -23.30 0.17 37.64
N PRO A 69 -23.06 -1.07 37.17
CA PRO A 69 -21.79 -1.37 36.55
C PRO A 69 -21.63 -0.27 35.50
N LYS A 70 -20.44 0.35 35.41
CA LYS A 70 -20.14 1.21 34.27
C LYS A 70 -20.06 0.30 33.03
N GLU A 71 -21.20 -0.25 32.65
CA GLU A 71 -21.55 -0.87 31.39
C GLU A 71 -21.68 0.20 30.31
N SER A 72 -21.13 1.41 30.48
CA SER A 72 -21.16 2.41 29.42
C SER A 72 -20.54 1.84 28.14
N TYR A 73 -19.45 1.08 28.21
CA TYR A 73 -18.89 0.46 27.01
C TYR A 73 -19.73 -0.74 26.52
N LYS A 74 -20.09 -1.68 27.41
CA LYS A 74 -20.86 -2.88 27.05
C LYS A 74 -22.27 -2.56 26.53
N GLN A 75 -22.94 -1.60 27.15
CA GLN A 75 -24.23 -1.08 26.75
C GLN A 75 -24.12 -0.21 25.50
N GLN A 76 -23.07 0.63 25.34
CA GLN A 76 -22.81 1.27 24.05
C GLN A 76 -22.59 0.25 22.93
N VAL A 77 -21.89 -0.86 23.17
CA VAL A 77 -21.70 -1.94 22.17
C VAL A 77 -23.03 -2.65 21.87
N ASN A 78 -23.84 -2.94 22.89
CA ASN A 78 -25.16 -3.56 22.76
C ASN A 78 -26.18 -2.64 22.03
N ASP A 79 -26.18 -1.35 22.34
CA ASP A 79 -27.08 -0.34 21.76
C ASP A 79 -26.65 0.09 20.35
N ARG A 80 -25.41 -0.24 19.93
CA ARG A 80 -24.91 -0.05 18.55
C ARG A 80 -25.22 -1.24 17.64
N GLN A 81 -25.93 -2.26 18.13
CA GLN A 81 -26.31 -3.43 17.34
C GLN A 81 -27.19 -3.07 16.14
N ASN A 82 -26.84 -3.65 14.99
CA ASN A 82 -27.78 -3.81 13.89
C ASN A 82 -28.35 -5.23 13.95
N PRO A 83 -29.62 -5.42 14.37
CA PRO A 83 -30.24 -6.74 14.50
C PRO A 83 -30.41 -7.50 13.16
N ASN A 84 -30.10 -6.86 12.03
CA ASN A 84 -30.18 -7.44 10.68
C ASN A 84 -28.78 -7.67 10.04
N SER A 85 -27.67 -7.42 10.75
CA SER A 85 -26.31 -7.64 10.22
C SER A 85 -25.66 -8.89 10.83
N SER A 86 -25.30 -9.85 10.00
CA SER A 86 -24.50 -11.04 10.37
C SER A 86 -22.99 -10.78 10.40
N VAL A 87 -22.54 -9.58 10.03
CA VAL A 87 -21.12 -9.24 9.87
C VAL A 87 -20.68 -8.34 11.02
N GLY A 88 -20.37 -8.96 12.17
CA GLY A 88 -19.68 -8.30 13.29
C GLY A 88 -18.30 -8.94 13.48
N TYR A 89 -17.23 -8.14 13.47
CA TYR A 89 -15.87 -8.62 13.76
C TYR A 89 -15.63 -8.88 15.26
N GLU A 90 -16.61 -8.55 16.11
CA GLU A 90 -16.59 -8.71 17.56
C GLU A 90 -17.96 -9.26 18.01
N LEU A 91 -17.97 -10.36 18.74
CA LEU A 91 -19.20 -10.98 19.23
C LEU A 91 -19.71 -10.30 20.50
N VAL A 92 -21.03 -10.23 20.60
CA VAL A 92 -21.80 -9.64 21.73
C VAL A 92 -21.68 -10.46 23.02
N ILE A 93 -21.18 -11.70 22.98
CA ILE A 93 -21.10 -12.60 24.12
C ILE A 93 -19.62 -12.95 24.35
N PRO A 94 -19.08 -12.86 25.59
CA PRO A 94 -17.78 -13.42 25.93
C PRO A 94 -17.85 -14.96 26.00
N GLU A 95 -18.62 -15.59 25.12
CA GLU A 95 -18.51 -17.03 24.87
C GLU A 95 -17.50 -17.19 23.75
N ALA A 96 -16.42 -17.90 24.08
CA ALA A 96 -15.44 -18.30 23.09
C ALA A 96 -16.16 -18.91 21.89
N LEU A 97 -15.88 -18.40 20.69
CA LEU A 97 -16.36 -19.04 19.47
C LEU A 97 -15.96 -20.52 19.50
N PRO A 98 -16.88 -21.46 19.22
CA PRO A 98 -16.53 -22.85 19.17
C PRO A 98 -15.36 -23.02 18.20
N PRO A 99 -14.34 -23.84 18.54
CA PRO A 99 -13.23 -24.08 17.62
C PRO A 99 -13.80 -24.60 16.31
N ARG A 100 -13.60 -23.83 15.23
CA ARG A 100 -13.98 -24.22 13.89
C ARG A 100 -12.99 -25.26 13.39
N ASN A 101 -13.11 -26.51 13.85
CA ASN A 101 -12.22 -27.64 13.56
C ASN A 101 -11.99 -27.82 12.04
N ARG A 102 -11.07 -27.02 11.51
CA ARG A 102 -10.75 -26.91 10.08
C ARG A 102 -9.34 -27.38 9.89
N TRP A 103 -9.07 -27.95 8.73
CA TRP A 103 -7.72 -28.33 8.34
C TRP A 103 -6.76 -27.12 8.32
N SER A 104 -7.29 -25.90 8.18
CA SER A 104 -6.57 -24.63 8.13
C SER A 104 -6.38 -23.94 9.50
N ASP A 105 -6.82 -24.54 10.62
CA ASP A 105 -6.80 -23.90 11.95
C ASP A 105 -5.41 -23.63 12.54
N PHE A 106 -4.35 -24.11 11.91
CA PHE A 106 -2.98 -23.72 12.24
C PHE A 106 -2.69 -22.24 11.92
N LEU A 107 -3.54 -21.59 11.11
CA LEU A 107 -3.52 -20.16 10.86
C LEU A 107 -4.88 -19.49 11.11
N PRO A 108 -4.88 -18.18 11.45
CA PRO A 108 -3.71 -17.38 11.82
C PRO A 108 -3.10 -17.85 13.16
N PHE A 109 -1.78 -17.67 13.34
CA PHE A 109 -1.17 -17.79 14.66
C PHE A 109 -1.87 -16.84 15.63
N LEU A 110 -2.05 -17.21 16.90
CA LEU A 110 -2.89 -16.51 17.87
C LEU A 110 -4.39 -16.47 17.51
N GLY A 111 -4.82 -17.24 16.51
CA GLY A 111 -6.20 -17.26 16.04
C GLY A 111 -7.15 -17.92 17.04
N LYS A 112 -6.67 -18.88 17.84
CA LYS A 112 -7.47 -19.52 18.89
C LYS A 112 -7.74 -18.53 20.02
N GLU A 113 -6.70 -17.88 20.52
CA GLU A 113 -6.74 -16.88 21.59
C GLU A 113 -7.59 -15.68 21.18
N ALA A 114 -7.46 -15.21 19.93
CA ALA A 114 -8.30 -14.14 19.42
C ALA A 114 -9.78 -14.56 19.33
N ARG A 115 -10.08 -15.79 18.90
CA ARG A 115 -11.46 -16.31 18.91
C ARG A 115 -12.03 -16.50 20.31
N GLU A 116 -11.21 -16.95 21.27
CA GLU A 116 -11.56 -17.03 22.69
C GLU A 116 -11.82 -15.64 23.30
N ALA A 117 -11.11 -14.62 22.81
CA ALA A 117 -11.35 -13.22 23.15
C ALA A 117 -12.57 -12.60 22.44
N GLY A 118 -13.28 -13.35 21.59
CA GLY A 118 -14.52 -12.91 20.93
C GLY A 118 -14.33 -12.28 19.55
N TYR A 119 -13.12 -12.31 18.97
CA TYR A 119 -12.86 -11.81 17.62
C TYR A 119 -13.33 -12.79 16.55
N LEU A 120 -14.12 -12.31 15.59
CA LEU A 120 -14.43 -13.05 14.38
C LEU A 120 -13.28 -12.89 13.38
N LEU A 121 -12.56 -13.98 13.15
CA LEU A 121 -11.43 -13.98 12.24
C LEU A 121 -11.85 -14.38 10.82
N PRO A 122 -11.26 -13.75 9.79
CA PRO A 122 -11.44 -14.18 8.41
C PRO A 122 -10.88 -15.59 8.20
N LEU A 123 -11.36 -16.25 7.16
CA LEU A 123 -10.76 -17.48 6.65
C LEU A 123 -9.29 -17.20 6.25
N PRO A 124 -8.33 -18.05 6.69
CA PRO A 124 -6.92 -17.71 6.65
C PRO A 124 -6.40 -17.60 5.22
N PHE A 125 -6.77 -18.51 4.32
CA PHE A 125 -6.27 -18.52 2.95
C PHE A 125 -7.24 -17.83 1.98
N GLY A 126 -6.68 -17.17 0.97
CA GLY A 126 -7.44 -16.45 -0.05
C GLY A 126 -6.88 -16.65 -1.45
N ILE A 127 -7.78 -16.73 -2.43
CA ILE A 127 -7.50 -16.65 -3.86
C ILE A 127 -8.38 -15.55 -4.42
N SER A 128 -7.81 -14.63 -5.19
CA SER A 128 -8.56 -13.51 -5.76
C SER A 128 -8.17 -13.23 -7.20
N LEU A 129 -9.16 -12.87 -8.01
CA LEU A 129 -8.96 -12.24 -9.32
C LEU A 129 -9.11 -10.74 -9.15
N VAL A 130 -8.11 -9.97 -9.56
CA VAL A 130 -8.08 -8.51 -9.45
C VAL A 130 -7.92 -7.90 -10.83
N GLY A 131 -8.88 -7.08 -11.25
CA GLY A 131 -8.77 -6.21 -12.41
C GLY A 131 -8.49 -4.78 -11.97
N LEU A 132 -7.48 -4.14 -12.56
CA LEU A 132 -7.12 -2.75 -12.32
C LEU A 132 -6.99 -2.04 -13.66
N THR A 133 -7.73 -0.95 -13.85
CA THR A 133 -7.52 -0.01 -14.95
C THR A 133 -6.99 1.29 -14.36
N GLN A 134 -5.92 1.82 -14.94
CA GLN A 134 -5.27 3.04 -14.45
C GLN A 134 -4.87 3.94 -15.61
N GLU A 135 -4.95 5.25 -15.36
CA GLU A 135 -4.47 6.29 -16.26
C GLU A 135 -3.78 7.37 -15.42
N GLN A 136 -2.52 7.66 -15.74
CA GLN A 136 -1.75 8.68 -15.02
C GLN A 136 -0.67 9.36 -15.88
N PRO A 137 -0.34 10.64 -15.57
CA PRO A 137 0.80 11.31 -16.15
C PRO A 137 2.13 10.84 -15.53
N PHE A 138 3.18 10.78 -16.35
CA PHE A 138 4.55 10.53 -15.93
C PHE A 138 5.45 11.71 -16.30
N THR A 139 6.50 11.92 -15.52
CA THR A 139 7.53 12.90 -15.83
C THR A 139 8.74 12.19 -16.41
N VAL A 140 9.19 12.65 -17.59
CA VAL A 140 10.43 12.18 -18.23
C VAL A 140 11.61 12.92 -17.62
N SER A 141 12.61 12.17 -17.15
CA SER A 141 13.81 12.70 -16.50
C SER A 141 14.99 12.79 -17.47
N GLU A 142 15.15 11.81 -18.36
CA GLU A 142 16.27 11.76 -19.30
C GLU A 142 15.85 11.03 -20.59
N ILE A 143 16.44 11.43 -21.72
CA ILE A 143 16.27 10.81 -23.03
C ILE A 143 17.65 10.45 -23.59
N GLY A 144 18.10 9.22 -23.35
CA GLY A 144 19.37 8.72 -23.88
C GLY A 144 19.21 8.06 -25.26
N LEU A 145 20.27 8.04 -26.08
CA LEU A 145 20.35 7.20 -27.27
C LEU A 145 21.35 6.05 -27.08
N GLU A 146 20.90 4.85 -27.37
CA GLU A 146 21.76 3.68 -27.50
C GLU A 146 21.91 3.33 -28.98
N ILE A 147 23.15 3.21 -29.47
CA ILE A 147 23.44 2.76 -30.84
C ILE A 147 24.22 1.45 -30.75
N ASP A 148 23.75 0.40 -31.44
CA ASP A 148 24.41 -0.91 -31.45
C ASP A 148 24.59 -1.57 -30.06
N GLY A 149 23.74 -1.24 -29.07
CA GLY A 149 23.87 -1.78 -27.71
C GLY A 149 24.90 -1.06 -26.84
N GLN A 150 25.49 0.04 -27.33
CA GLN A 150 26.39 0.88 -26.55
C GLN A 150 25.83 2.30 -26.45
N GLN A 151 25.77 2.79 -25.22
CA GLN A 151 25.60 4.22 -24.97
C GLN A 151 26.87 4.93 -25.42
N SER A 152 26.73 5.98 -26.21
CA SER A 152 27.85 6.86 -26.57
C SER A 152 27.64 8.18 -25.85
N GLU A 153 28.47 8.45 -24.84
CA GLU A 153 28.44 9.72 -24.10
C GLU A 153 28.50 10.92 -25.05
N LEU A 154 29.30 10.83 -26.12
CA LEU A 154 29.41 11.87 -27.16
C LEU A 154 28.13 12.11 -27.97
N ILE A 155 27.28 11.10 -28.12
CA ILE A 155 26.00 11.19 -28.84
C ILE A 155 24.89 11.63 -27.90
N ASN A 156 24.90 11.15 -26.66
CA ASN A 156 23.98 11.59 -25.62
C ASN A 156 24.20 13.08 -25.30
N ASP A 157 25.45 13.54 -25.13
CA ASP A 157 25.77 14.96 -24.93
C ASP A 157 25.31 15.86 -26.10
N PHE A 158 25.29 15.32 -27.33
CA PHE A 158 24.81 16.04 -28.52
C PHE A 158 23.28 16.11 -28.59
N ILE A 159 22.56 15.16 -27.97
CA ILE A 159 21.12 14.97 -28.13
C ILE A 159 20.33 15.34 -26.87
N ASP A 160 20.99 15.46 -25.72
CA ASP A 160 20.41 15.84 -24.42
C ASP A 160 19.62 17.16 -24.46
N ASN A 161 19.86 18.02 -25.46
CA ASN A 161 19.12 19.27 -25.67
C ASN A 161 18.29 19.28 -26.97
N SER A 162 18.32 18.21 -27.76
CA SER A 162 17.71 18.14 -29.08
C SER A 162 16.45 17.28 -29.12
N ILE A 163 16.15 16.46 -28.11
CA ILE A 163 14.90 15.70 -28.07
C ILE A 163 14.28 15.88 -26.69
N THR A 164 13.07 16.42 -26.64
CA THR A 164 12.30 16.56 -25.41
C THR A 164 10.98 15.80 -25.54
N ALA A 165 10.63 14.99 -24.53
CA ALA A 165 9.32 14.36 -24.44
C ALA A 165 8.42 15.14 -23.47
N LYS A 166 7.26 15.55 -23.95
CA LYS A 166 6.25 16.27 -23.16
C LYS A 166 4.94 15.47 -23.10
N ASN A 167 4.11 15.83 -22.13
CA ASN A 167 2.74 15.30 -21.99
C ASN A 167 2.65 13.77 -21.92
N LEU A 168 3.67 13.12 -21.34
CA LEU A 168 3.69 11.67 -21.21
C LEU A 168 2.54 11.18 -20.31
N LYS A 169 1.68 10.37 -20.89
CA LYS A 169 0.50 9.77 -20.26
C LYS A 169 0.50 8.27 -20.49
N VAL A 170 0.32 7.51 -19.41
CA VAL A 170 0.28 6.05 -19.47
C VAL A 170 -1.11 5.57 -19.06
N SER A 171 -1.70 4.72 -19.90
CA SER A 171 -2.98 4.04 -19.65
C SER A 171 -2.77 2.54 -19.73
N ASP A 172 -3.15 1.82 -18.68
CA ASP A 172 -2.98 0.38 -18.60
C ASP A 172 -4.17 -0.34 -17.96
N THR A 173 -4.28 -1.62 -18.28
CA THR A 173 -5.21 -2.55 -17.65
C THR A 173 -4.46 -3.81 -17.27
N THR A 174 -4.53 -4.14 -15.99
CA THR A 174 -3.82 -5.26 -15.37
C THR A 174 -4.81 -6.24 -14.75
N TYR A 175 -4.64 -7.52 -15.06
CA TYR A 175 -5.35 -8.62 -14.41
C TYR A 175 -4.37 -9.45 -13.59
N ASN A 176 -4.61 -9.56 -12.29
CA ASN A 176 -3.79 -10.31 -11.35
C ASN A 176 -4.58 -11.46 -10.72
N LEU A 177 -3.92 -12.61 -10.58
CA LEU A 177 -4.27 -13.62 -9.60
C LEU A 177 -3.49 -13.34 -8.32
N ARG A 178 -4.18 -13.19 -7.21
CA ARG A 178 -3.62 -12.96 -5.87
C ARG A 178 -3.87 -14.19 -5.00
N PHE A 179 -2.84 -14.60 -4.28
CA PHE A 179 -2.89 -15.66 -3.28
C PHE A 179 -2.43 -15.07 -1.95
N ASP A 180 -3.26 -15.18 -0.91
CA ASP A 180 -2.99 -14.54 0.37
C ASP A 180 -3.26 -15.42 1.59
N ALA A 181 -2.59 -15.11 2.69
CA ALA A 181 -2.73 -15.81 3.96
C ALA A 181 -2.69 -14.83 5.14
N TRP A 182 -3.66 -14.95 6.07
CA TRP A 182 -3.56 -14.32 7.39
C TRP A 182 -2.59 -15.12 8.26
N ILE A 183 -1.41 -14.56 8.50
CA ILE A 183 -0.36 -15.16 9.33
C ILE A 183 -0.65 -14.90 10.81
N LEU A 184 -1.11 -13.69 11.15
CA LEU A 184 -1.63 -13.30 12.46
C LEU A 184 -3.05 -12.74 12.29
N PRO A 185 -3.83 -12.57 13.37
CA PRO A 185 -5.22 -12.10 13.28
C PRO A 185 -5.33 -10.69 12.66
N PHE A 186 -4.22 -9.96 12.62
CA PHE A 186 -4.09 -8.60 12.10
C PHE A 186 -3.09 -8.49 10.93
N TRP A 187 -2.43 -9.58 10.52
CA TRP A 187 -1.36 -9.53 9.50
C TRP A 187 -1.62 -10.53 8.36
N ASN A 188 -1.75 -9.99 7.14
CA ASN A 188 -1.92 -10.73 5.90
C ASN A 188 -0.67 -10.59 5.03
N VAL A 189 -0.23 -11.69 4.43
CA VAL A 189 0.84 -11.70 3.42
C VAL A 189 0.30 -12.29 2.13
N TYR A 190 0.79 -11.82 0.99
CA TYR A 190 0.30 -12.27 -0.30
C TYR A 190 1.34 -12.22 -1.41
N GLY A 191 1.12 -13.05 -2.41
CA GLY A 191 1.80 -13.01 -3.71
C GLY A 191 0.78 -12.74 -4.82
N LEU A 192 1.23 -12.15 -5.92
CA LEU A 192 0.42 -11.94 -7.12
C LEU A 192 1.20 -12.25 -8.39
N VAL A 193 0.48 -12.74 -9.39
CA VAL A 193 0.97 -12.91 -10.75
C VAL A 193 -0.10 -12.45 -11.72
N GLY A 194 0.29 -11.77 -12.79
CA GLY A 194 -0.67 -11.17 -13.68
C GLY A 194 -0.13 -10.82 -15.06
N LYS A 195 -1.02 -10.23 -15.84
CA LYS A 195 -0.72 -9.67 -17.16
C LYS A 195 -1.20 -8.24 -17.20
N THR A 196 -0.36 -7.36 -17.72
CA THR A 196 -0.68 -5.96 -17.97
C THR A 196 -0.62 -5.68 -19.47
N LYS A 197 -1.48 -4.79 -19.93
CA LYS A 197 -1.46 -4.26 -21.30
C LYS A 197 -1.80 -2.78 -21.23
N GLY A 198 -1.14 -1.97 -22.05
CA GLY A 198 -1.34 -0.54 -22.00
C GLY A 198 -0.72 0.18 -23.18
N LYS A 199 -0.82 1.50 -23.11
CA LYS A 199 -0.24 2.43 -24.06
C LYS A 199 0.40 3.60 -23.31
N ALA A 200 1.53 4.06 -23.80
CA ALA A 200 2.15 5.31 -23.43
C ALA A 200 1.99 6.29 -24.60
N GLU A 201 1.44 7.46 -24.31
CA GLU A 201 1.20 8.53 -25.27
C GLU A 201 2.03 9.74 -24.84
N LEU A 202 2.84 10.27 -25.76
CA LEU A 202 3.73 11.40 -25.50
C LEU A 202 3.90 12.25 -26.77
N GLU A 203 4.28 13.50 -26.58
CA GLU A 203 4.62 14.42 -27.66
C GLU A 203 6.14 14.60 -27.68
N LEU A 204 6.76 14.37 -28.84
CA LEU A 204 8.19 14.60 -29.03
C LEU A 204 8.41 15.96 -29.69
N ASP A 205 9.27 16.74 -29.08
CA ASP A 205 9.88 17.93 -29.67
C ASP A 205 11.31 17.59 -30.04
N VAL A 206 11.67 17.82 -31.29
CA VAL A 206 13.00 17.55 -31.84
C VAL A 206 13.60 18.86 -32.34
N ASP A 207 14.72 19.27 -31.76
CA ASP A 207 15.50 20.46 -32.13
C ASP A 207 16.97 20.08 -32.38
N LEU A 208 17.26 19.58 -33.58
CA LEU A 208 18.60 19.13 -33.96
C LEU A 208 19.40 20.26 -34.62
N GLU A 209 20.49 20.67 -33.96
CA GLU A 209 21.48 21.58 -34.54
C GLU A 209 22.50 20.82 -35.38
N LEU A 210 22.30 20.70 -36.69
CA LEU A 210 23.24 20.01 -37.56
C LEU A 210 24.38 20.96 -38.00
N PRO A 211 25.65 20.68 -37.64
CA PRO A 211 26.77 21.49 -38.11
C PRO A 211 26.87 21.44 -39.62
N THR A 212 27.05 22.58 -40.27
CA THR A 212 27.11 22.65 -41.75
C THR A 212 28.27 21.81 -42.32
N LEU A 213 29.37 21.66 -41.57
CA LEU A 213 30.50 20.81 -41.93
C LEU A 213 30.12 19.33 -42.03
N LEU A 214 29.26 18.84 -41.13
CA LEU A 214 28.80 17.45 -41.14
C LEU A 214 27.91 17.18 -42.37
N LEU A 215 26.99 18.10 -42.67
CA LEU A 215 26.15 18.04 -43.87
C LEU A 215 27.00 18.13 -45.15
N ALA A 216 28.07 18.93 -45.13
CA ALA A 216 29.01 19.01 -46.24
C ALA A 216 29.77 17.70 -46.48
N ALA A 217 30.25 17.06 -45.42
CA ALA A 217 30.94 15.77 -45.49
C ALA A 217 29.99 14.64 -45.95
N ALA A 218 28.74 14.66 -45.52
CA ALA A 218 27.72 13.68 -45.90
C ALA A 218 27.13 13.91 -47.30
N GLY A 219 27.50 14.99 -48.00
CA GLY A 219 26.95 15.33 -49.31
C GLY A 219 25.47 15.75 -49.29
N ILE A 220 24.94 16.09 -48.12
CA ILE A 220 23.54 16.51 -47.93
C ILE A 220 23.44 18.02 -48.17
N GLY A 221 22.49 18.43 -49.01
CA GLY A 221 22.35 19.81 -49.50
C GLY A 221 23.44 20.20 -50.50
N SER A 222 23.35 21.42 -51.01
CA SER A 222 24.22 22.00 -52.02
C SER A 222 24.59 23.45 -51.70
N GLY A 223 25.81 23.87 -52.02
CA GLY A 223 26.32 25.20 -51.70
C GLY A 223 27.25 25.23 -50.47
N LEU A 224 27.86 26.39 -50.26
CA LEU A 224 28.71 26.69 -49.10
C LEU A 224 27.85 27.33 -48.01
N ASN A 225 28.16 27.00 -46.75
CA ASN A 225 27.59 27.62 -45.54
C ASN A 225 26.04 27.73 -45.57
N ASP A 226 25.54 28.95 -45.58
CA ASP A 226 24.13 29.36 -45.57
C ASP A 226 23.28 28.73 -46.67
N LYS A 227 23.86 28.52 -47.85
CA LYS A 227 23.13 27.97 -49.01
C LYS A 227 22.90 26.46 -48.92
N ARG A 228 23.70 25.77 -48.09
CA ARG A 228 23.57 24.31 -47.91
C ARG A 228 22.29 23.93 -47.19
N CYS A 229 21.89 24.68 -46.16
CA CYS A 229 20.62 24.41 -45.46
C CYS A 229 19.41 24.68 -46.38
N THR A 230 19.46 25.76 -47.19
CA THR A 230 18.33 26.17 -48.06
C THR A 230 18.01 25.22 -49.21
N SER A 231 18.91 24.27 -49.52
CA SER A 231 18.72 23.30 -50.60
C SER A 231 18.26 21.92 -50.11
N ILE A 232 17.98 21.80 -48.81
CA ILE A 232 17.44 20.58 -48.19
C ILE A 232 15.94 20.80 -47.96
N ASN A 233 15.11 19.84 -48.40
CA ASN A 233 13.66 19.87 -48.16
C ASN A 233 13.33 19.25 -46.79
N LEU A 234 13.67 19.96 -45.72
CA LEU A 234 13.31 19.65 -44.33
C LEU A 234 12.53 20.84 -43.75
N PRO A 235 11.72 20.66 -42.68
CA PRO A 235 11.15 21.77 -41.92
C PRO A 235 12.28 22.57 -41.26
N PHE A 236 12.83 23.54 -41.99
CA PHE A 236 13.96 24.36 -41.59
C PHE A 236 13.45 25.73 -41.12
N GLN A 237 13.83 26.13 -39.90
CA GLN A 237 13.68 27.49 -39.41
C GLN A 237 15.03 28.00 -38.89
N GLY A 238 15.65 28.96 -39.58
CA GLY A 238 16.83 29.65 -39.04
C GLY A 238 17.59 30.54 -40.04
N PRO A 239 18.14 31.69 -39.60
CA PRO A 239 19.06 32.49 -40.41
C PRO A 239 20.50 31.96 -40.28
N ALA A 240 21.26 31.91 -41.38
CA ALA A 240 22.66 31.51 -41.36
C ALA A 240 23.59 32.63 -40.82
N PRO A 241 24.82 32.36 -40.29
CA PRO A 241 25.65 31.17 -40.49
C PRO A 241 26.07 30.40 -39.22
N GLY A 242 26.09 29.05 -39.32
CA GLY A 242 26.80 28.18 -38.37
C GLY A 242 26.21 26.76 -38.25
N HIS A 243 24.89 26.65 -38.09
CA HIS A 243 24.20 25.40 -37.80
C HIS A 243 22.85 25.35 -38.55
N CYS A 244 22.51 24.22 -39.17
CA CYS A 244 21.16 24.02 -39.71
C CYS A 244 20.26 23.50 -38.58
N LEU A 245 19.19 24.23 -38.25
CA LEU A 245 18.20 23.80 -37.27
C LEU A 245 17.11 22.96 -37.95
N VAL A 246 16.99 21.71 -37.53
CA VAL A 246 15.85 20.86 -37.86
C VAL A 246 14.97 20.82 -36.62
N SER A 247 13.85 21.54 -36.68
CA SER A 247 12.89 21.61 -35.59
C SER A 247 11.57 20.97 -36.00
N ALA A 248 11.06 20.08 -35.15
CA ALA A 248 9.74 19.49 -35.28
C ALA A 248 9.15 19.32 -33.88
N GLU A 249 8.13 20.13 -33.58
CA GLU A 249 7.45 20.13 -32.29
C GLU A 249 6.14 19.35 -32.35
N GLY A 250 5.74 18.76 -31.22
CA GLY A 250 4.44 18.16 -31.02
C GLY A 250 4.21 16.90 -31.85
N ILE A 251 5.25 16.11 -32.14
CA ILE A 251 5.11 14.86 -32.89
C ILE A 251 4.37 13.84 -31.98
N PRO A 252 3.13 13.46 -32.30
CA PRO A 252 2.38 12.54 -31.48
C PRO A 252 2.99 11.14 -31.59
N THR A 253 3.40 10.57 -30.45
CA THR A 253 4.02 9.26 -30.37
C THR A 253 3.22 8.36 -29.43
N THR A 254 2.86 7.18 -29.92
CA THR A 254 2.13 6.17 -29.14
C THR A 254 2.91 4.86 -29.11
N LEU A 255 3.17 4.36 -27.91
CA LEU A 255 3.88 3.12 -27.67
C LEU A 255 2.92 2.13 -27.00
N ASN A 256 2.61 1.03 -27.68
CA ASN A 256 1.80 -0.04 -27.10
C ASN A 256 2.69 -1.04 -26.39
N PHE A 257 2.26 -1.50 -25.21
CA PHE A 257 3.02 -2.46 -24.43
C PHE A 257 2.14 -3.53 -23.81
N HIS A 258 2.77 -4.67 -23.55
CA HIS A 258 2.21 -5.76 -22.77
C HIS A 258 3.29 -6.39 -21.92
N GLY A 259 2.90 -6.93 -20.77
CA GLY A 259 3.85 -7.48 -19.83
C GLY A 259 3.29 -8.53 -18.89
N THR A 260 4.21 -9.21 -18.22
CA THR A 260 3.90 -10.09 -17.10
C THR A 260 4.24 -9.38 -15.81
N VAL A 261 3.36 -9.53 -14.82
CA VAL A 261 3.48 -8.89 -13.52
C VAL A 261 3.71 -9.97 -12.48
N LEU A 262 4.70 -9.79 -11.61
CA LEU A 262 4.95 -10.63 -10.45
C LEU A 262 5.16 -9.73 -9.24
N GLY A 263 4.49 -10.02 -8.13
CA GLY A 263 4.59 -9.18 -6.95
C GLY A 263 4.30 -9.92 -5.67
N TYR A 264 4.58 -9.26 -4.56
CA TYR A 264 4.25 -9.71 -3.23
C TYR A 264 3.98 -8.50 -2.35
N GLY A 265 3.25 -8.73 -1.25
CA GLY A 265 2.93 -7.65 -0.35
C GLY A 265 2.42 -8.13 0.99
N THR A 266 2.10 -7.16 1.82
CA THR A 266 1.68 -7.35 3.19
C THR A 266 0.64 -6.32 3.56
N THR A 267 -0.38 -6.75 4.30
CA THR A 267 -1.41 -5.88 4.85
C THR A 267 -1.47 -6.07 6.36
N ILE A 268 -1.47 -4.97 7.11
CA ILE A 268 -1.81 -4.96 8.53
C ILE A 268 -3.20 -4.33 8.66
N ALA A 269 -4.10 -4.97 9.38
CA ALA A 269 -5.46 -4.50 9.59
C ALA A 269 -5.86 -4.59 11.06
N GLY A 270 -6.67 -3.64 11.50
CA GLY A 270 -7.26 -3.62 12.83
C GLY A 270 -8.61 -2.91 12.80
N GLY A 271 -9.43 -3.19 13.79
CA GLY A 271 -10.75 -2.59 13.91
C GLY A 271 -11.10 -2.26 15.35
N TYR A 272 -12.04 -1.33 15.51
CA TYR A 272 -12.62 -0.98 16.79
C TYR A 272 -14.11 -0.67 16.59
N GLY A 273 -14.97 -1.52 17.15
CA GLY A 273 -16.40 -1.51 16.85
C GLY A 273 -16.65 -1.68 15.35
N ASP A 274 -17.48 -0.81 14.77
CA ASP A 274 -17.83 -0.87 13.35
C ASP A 274 -16.76 -0.27 12.44
N PHE A 275 -15.70 0.34 12.98
CA PHE A 275 -14.67 0.99 12.17
C PHE A 275 -13.45 0.10 12.02
N PHE A 276 -12.80 0.20 10.86
CA PHE A 276 -11.54 -0.49 10.59
C PHE A 276 -10.52 0.45 9.98
N GLY A 277 -9.26 0.08 10.17
CA GLY A 277 -8.11 0.65 9.48
C GLY A 277 -7.23 -0.45 8.94
N MET A 278 -6.65 -0.22 7.76
CA MET A 278 -5.63 -1.10 7.21
C MET A 278 -4.53 -0.31 6.52
N PHE A 279 -3.33 -0.87 6.56
CA PHE A 279 -2.16 -0.39 5.85
C PHE A 279 -1.56 -1.54 5.04
N ASP A 280 -1.34 -1.30 3.76
CA ASP A 280 -0.86 -2.28 2.79
C ASP A 280 0.39 -1.77 2.08
N VAL A 281 1.37 -2.66 1.93
CA VAL A 281 2.59 -2.42 1.16
C VAL A 281 2.69 -3.52 0.10
N ASN A 282 2.79 -3.10 -1.15
CA ASN A 282 2.88 -3.96 -2.30
C ASN A 282 4.17 -3.66 -3.07
N TYR A 283 4.98 -4.68 -3.33
CA TYR A 283 6.11 -4.61 -4.25
C TYR A 283 5.82 -5.46 -5.48
N THR A 284 5.97 -4.86 -6.65
CA THR A 284 5.64 -5.50 -7.92
C THR A 284 6.71 -5.22 -8.96
N GLU A 285 7.04 -6.24 -9.75
CA GLU A 285 7.90 -6.15 -10.93
C GLU A 285 7.08 -6.47 -12.19
N ALA A 286 7.21 -5.61 -13.19
CA ALA A 286 6.59 -5.81 -14.50
C ALA A 286 7.67 -5.99 -15.57
N ASP A 287 7.63 -7.15 -16.24
CA ASP A 287 8.45 -7.48 -17.40
C ASP A 287 7.66 -7.10 -18.65
N ILE A 288 8.04 -5.99 -19.28
CA ILE A 288 7.31 -5.32 -20.37
C ILE A 288 8.14 -5.43 -21.64
N ASN A 289 7.51 -5.76 -22.76
CA ASN A 289 8.17 -6.00 -24.05
C ASN A 289 8.94 -4.81 -24.65
N ILE A 290 8.65 -3.59 -24.20
CA ILE A 290 9.30 -2.34 -24.66
C ILE A 290 10.29 -1.77 -23.64
N ALA A 291 10.47 -2.43 -22.49
CA ALA A 291 11.38 -1.99 -21.44
C ALA A 291 12.68 -2.81 -21.50
N ILE A 292 13.83 -2.16 -21.29
CA ILE A 292 15.13 -2.88 -21.19
C ILE A 292 15.20 -3.62 -19.87
N GLU A 293 14.83 -2.92 -18.79
CA GLU A 293 14.76 -3.47 -17.46
C GLU A 293 13.32 -3.67 -17.01
N LYS A 294 13.13 -4.57 -16.05
CA LYS A 294 11.83 -4.74 -15.40
C LYS A 294 11.45 -3.46 -14.67
N SER A 295 10.24 -2.98 -14.93
CA SER A 295 9.65 -1.86 -14.18
C SER A 295 9.41 -2.29 -12.74
N LYS A 296 9.90 -1.51 -11.79
CA LYS A 296 9.75 -1.77 -10.36
C LYS A 296 8.79 -0.77 -9.77
N GLN A 297 7.79 -1.27 -9.06
CA GLN A 297 6.77 -0.47 -8.43
C GLN A 297 6.61 -0.86 -6.97
N THR A 298 6.60 0.14 -6.09
CA THR A 298 6.17 -0.03 -4.70
C THR A 298 4.94 0.83 -4.44
N VAL A 299 3.91 0.21 -3.88
CA VAL A 299 2.66 0.88 -3.53
C VAL A 299 2.45 0.79 -2.03
N TYR A 300 2.20 1.94 -1.41
CA TYR A 300 1.76 2.04 -0.03
C TYR A 300 0.30 2.48 -0.06
N SER A 301 -0.60 1.78 0.63
CA SER A 301 -1.99 2.20 0.73
C SER A 301 -2.50 2.12 2.15
N THR A 302 -3.30 3.11 2.54
CA THR A 302 -4.04 3.11 3.80
C THR A 302 -5.52 3.23 3.50
N ARG A 303 -6.35 2.53 4.27
CA ARG A 303 -7.82 2.58 4.16
C ARG A 303 -8.40 2.69 5.55
N LEU A 304 -9.37 3.58 5.71
CA LEU A 304 -10.16 3.78 6.91
C LEU A 304 -11.62 3.64 6.52
N GLY A 305 -12.33 2.75 7.19
CA GLY A 305 -13.67 2.40 6.77
C GLY A 305 -14.60 2.01 7.89
N TRP A 306 -15.83 1.76 7.47
CA TRP A 306 -16.94 1.34 8.30
C TRP A 306 -17.49 0.01 7.77
N ASN A 307 -17.83 -0.86 8.71
CA ASN A 307 -18.46 -2.15 8.50
C ASN A 307 -19.94 -2.05 8.86
N GLY A 308 -20.81 -2.58 8.03
CA GLY A 308 -22.21 -2.74 8.41
C GLY A 308 -23.11 -3.17 7.26
N SER A 309 -24.41 -2.98 7.46
CA SER A 309 -25.43 -3.34 6.48
C SER A 309 -26.37 -2.18 6.16
N ILE A 310 -26.62 -1.97 4.87
CA ILE A 310 -27.53 -0.94 4.34
C ILE A 310 -28.43 -1.61 3.31
N GLY A 311 -29.68 -1.90 3.69
CA GLY A 311 -30.62 -2.62 2.83
C GLY A 311 -30.10 -4.01 2.46
N ALA A 312 -29.89 -4.26 1.16
CA ALA A 312 -29.35 -5.52 0.65
C ALA A 312 -27.80 -5.59 0.70
N PHE A 313 -27.11 -4.48 0.95
CA PHE A 313 -25.66 -4.46 1.06
C PHE A 313 -25.23 -4.88 2.47
N GLN A 314 -24.35 -5.88 2.56
CA GLN A 314 -23.69 -6.30 3.79
C GLN A 314 -22.18 -6.32 3.55
N GLY A 315 -21.44 -5.45 4.22
CA GLY A 315 -20.04 -5.33 3.91
C GLY A 315 -19.38 -4.09 4.48
N GLN A 316 -18.46 -3.55 3.72
CA GLN A 316 -17.51 -2.55 4.18
C GLN A 316 -17.47 -1.41 3.18
N ILE A 317 -17.35 -0.18 3.66
CA ILE A 317 -17.07 0.99 2.83
C ILE A 317 -15.88 1.73 3.43
N TRP A 318 -15.04 2.34 2.61
CA TRP A 318 -13.87 3.04 3.09
C TRP A 318 -13.48 4.23 2.23
N LEU A 319 -12.70 5.09 2.86
CA LEU A 319 -11.86 6.07 2.20
C LEU A 319 -10.40 5.66 2.38
N GLY A 320 -9.56 5.98 1.41
CA GLY A 320 -8.14 5.61 1.46
C GLY A 320 -7.23 6.62 0.82
N ALA A 321 -5.94 6.41 1.02
CA ALA A 321 -4.88 7.11 0.32
C ALA A 321 -3.86 6.07 -0.16
N MET A 322 -3.34 6.25 -1.36
CA MET A 322 -2.38 5.37 -1.98
C MET A 322 -1.22 6.19 -2.52
N LYS A 323 -0.01 5.86 -2.08
CA LYS A 323 1.24 6.37 -2.63
C LYS A 323 1.85 5.32 -3.56
N GLN A 324 2.19 5.70 -4.79
CA GLN A 324 2.88 4.83 -5.75
C GLN A 324 4.25 5.41 -6.11
N ASP A 325 5.30 4.61 -5.95
CA ASP A 325 6.65 4.92 -6.41
C ASP A 325 6.98 3.94 -7.56
N ILE A 326 7.13 4.48 -8.78
CA ILE A 326 7.39 3.71 -10.00
C ILE A 326 8.73 4.16 -10.59
N LYS A 327 9.61 3.19 -10.87
CA LYS A 327 10.85 3.39 -11.62
C LYS A 327 10.81 2.53 -12.87
N GLN A 328 10.93 3.16 -14.03
CA GLN A 328 10.83 2.49 -15.32
C GLN A 328 11.79 3.12 -16.32
N GLN A 329 12.48 2.26 -17.08
CA GLN A 329 13.30 2.64 -18.22
C GLN A 329 12.71 2.00 -19.47
N LEU A 330 12.31 2.83 -20.45
CA LEU A 330 11.75 2.35 -21.72
C LEU A 330 12.80 2.43 -22.82
N ALA A 331 12.81 1.45 -23.73
CA ALA A 331 13.56 1.49 -24.97
C ALA A 331 12.62 1.56 -26.17
N VAL A 332 12.61 2.71 -26.85
CA VAL A 332 11.91 2.83 -28.12
C VAL A 332 12.89 2.50 -29.25
N SER A 333 12.73 1.33 -29.87
CA SER A 333 13.50 0.97 -31.06
C SER A 333 12.84 1.55 -32.32
N THR A 334 13.62 2.22 -33.16
CA THR A 334 13.14 2.74 -34.46
C THR A 334 13.16 1.65 -35.54
N PRO A 335 12.12 1.52 -36.39
CA PRO A 335 12.12 0.53 -37.47
C PRO A 335 13.29 0.76 -38.44
N GLY A 336 14.19 -0.22 -38.56
CA GLY A 336 15.27 -0.22 -39.55
C GLY A 336 16.65 0.21 -39.04
N ASN A 337 16.77 0.76 -37.83
CA ASN A 337 18.05 1.12 -37.22
C ASN A 337 18.15 0.61 -35.77
N LYS A 338 19.36 0.25 -35.34
CA LYS A 338 19.66 -0.18 -33.95
C LYS A 338 19.82 1.02 -33.01
N VAL A 339 18.88 1.95 -33.07
CA VAL A 339 18.85 3.12 -32.19
C VAL A 339 17.70 2.92 -31.19
N ALA A 340 18.04 2.84 -29.90
CA ALA A 340 17.07 2.75 -28.82
C ALA A 340 17.04 4.09 -28.05
N VAL A 341 15.84 4.63 -27.84
CA VAL A 341 15.62 5.81 -27.00
C VAL A 341 15.35 5.35 -25.57
N LEU A 342 16.21 5.72 -24.64
CA LEU A 342 16.12 5.42 -23.20
C LEU A 342 15.32 6.51 -22.51
N ILE A 343 14.15 6.18 -21.98
CA ILE A 343 13.29 7.14 -21.28
C ILE A 343 13.24 6.76 -19.81
N ASP A 344 13.89 7.55 -18.97
CA ASP A 344 13.78 7.44 -17.52
C ASP A 344 12.56 8.21 -17.04
N GLN A 345 11.64 7.54 -16.36
CA GLN A 345 10.38 8.15 -15.93
C GLN A 345 9.98 7.79 -14.50
N HIS A 346 9.32 8.73 -13.83
CA HIS A 346 8.72 8.55 -12.52
C HIS A 346 7.28 9.10 -12.48
N ALA A 347 6.47 8.58 -11.56
CA ALA A 347 5.09 9.03 -11.40
C ALA A 347 5.05 10.50 -10.94
N SER A 348 4.33 11.35 -11.68
CA SER A 348 4.26 12.80 -11.40
C SER A 348 3.48 13.12 -10.12
N SER A 349 2.43 12.35 -9.84
CA SER A 349 1.58 12.52 -8.64
C SER A 349 1.61 11.23 -7.82
N PRO A 350 2.45 11.16 -6.78
CA PRO A 350 2.63 9.92 -6.03
C PRO A 350 1.36 9.54 -5.25
N TRP A 351 0.57 10.52 -4.81
CA TRP A 351 -0.62 10.32 -3.98
C TRP A 351 -1.92 10.27 -4.78
N ASN A 352 -2.76 9.29 -4.47
CA ASN A 352 -4.14 9.18 -4.94
C ASN A 352 -5.07 8.90 -3.76
N TYR A 353 -6.25 9.51 -3.77
CA TYR A 353 -7.27 9.34 -2.73
C TYR A 353 -8.39 8.45 -3.25
N LEU A 354 -8.79 7.48 -2.44
CA LEU A 354 -9.61 6.34 -2.87
C LEU A 354 -10.91 6.32 -2.10
N ILE A 355 -11.95 5.82 -2.76
CA ILE A 355 -13.19 5.38 -2.15
C ILE A 355 -13.48 3.96 -2.64
N GLY A 356 -13.89 3.10 -1.73
CA GLY A 356 -14.17 1.72 -2.08
C GLY A 356 -15.24 1.08 -1.21
N ALA A 357 -15.72 -0.05 -1.68
CA ALA A 357 -16.67 -0.89 -0.99
C ALA A 357 -16.35 -2.36 -1.22
N GLN A 358 -16.62 -3.17 -0.20
CA GLN A 358 -16.57 -4.62 -0.24
C GLN A 358 -17.95 -5.15 0.09
N TRP A 359 -18.51 -5.98 -0.78
CA TRP A 359 -19.72 -6.74 -0.51
C TRP A 359 -19.35 -8.18 -0.17
N ASN A 360 -19.70 -8.62 1.03
CA ASN A 360 -19.57 -10.01 1.44
C ASN A 360 -20.82 -10.77 0.99
N ILE A 361 -20.68 -11.60 -0.03
CA ILE A 361 -21.79 -12.42 -0.55
C ILE A 361 -22.02 -13.61 0.39
N THR A 362 -20.92 -14.24 0.82
CA THR A 362 -20.88 -15.29 1.86
C THR A 362 -19.67 -15.07 2.77
N GLU A 363 -19.39 -15.96 3.72
CA GLU A 363 -18.15 -15.91 4.51
C GLU A 363 -16.89 -16.15 3.65
N GLU A 364 -17.05 -16.87 2.55
CA GLU A 364 -15.97 -17.25 1.62
C GLU A 364 -15.85 -16.26 0.46
N TRP A 365 -16.97 -15.78 -0.07
CA TRP A 365 -17.02 -14.96 -1.29
C TRP A 365 -17.21 -13.48 -0.99
N ALA A 366 -16.31 -12.65 -1.51
CA ALA A 366 -16.41 -11.20 -1.43
C ALA A 366 -16.08 -10.54 -2.78
N VAL A 367 -16.78 -9.43 -3.05
CA VAL A 367 -16.48 -8.54 -4.19
C VAL A 367 -16.04 -7.21 -3.64
N ILE A 368 -14.90 -6.71 -4.13
CA ILE A 368 -14.37 -5.40 -3.81
C ILE A 368 -14.42 -4.53 -5.06
N ALA A 369 -14.82 -3.27 -4.91
CA ALA A 369 -14.67 -2.24 -5.91
C ALA A 369 -14.03 -0.99 -5.27
N GLU A 370 -13.05 -0.39 -5.92
CA GLU A 370 -12.36 0.81 -5.45
C GLU A 370 -12.07 1.74 -6.63
N THR A 371 -12.27 3.04 -6.43
CA THR A 371 -11.99 4.07 -7.44
C THR A 371 -11.32 5.27 -6.79
N ASN A 372 -10.66 6.11 -7.59
CA ASN A 372 -10.16 7.39 -7.10
C ASN A 372 -11.29 8.41 -6.89
N LEU A 373 -11.03 9.37 -6.01
CA LEU A 373 -11.83 10.59 -5.89
C LEU A 373 -11.51 11.55 -7.05
N ALA A 374 -12.50 12.33 -7.46
CA ALA A 374 -12.47 13.14 -8.69
C ALA A 374 -11.39 14.23 -8.75
N PHE A 375 -10.75 14.54 -7.62
CA PHE A 375 -9.69 15.56 -7.50
C PHE A 375 -8.27 14.98 -7.57
N SER A 376 -8.11 13.72 -7.98
CA SER A 376 -6.79 13.13 -8.23
C SER A 376 -6.42 13.18 -9.72
N ASP A 377 -5.16 13.53 -10.01
CA ASP A 377 -4.59 13.48 -11.36
C ASP A 377 -4.54 12.06 -11.93
N ARG A 378 -4.60 11.04 -11.05
CA ARG A 378 -4.64 9.63 -11.42
C ARG A 378 -6.06 9.11 -11.39
N GLN A 379 -6.54 8.66 -12.55
CA GLN A 379 -7.79 7.91 -12.66
C GLN A 379 -7.50 6.42 -12.51
N GLN A 380 -8.18 5.76 -11.59
CA GLN A 380 -8.07 4.32 -11.40
C GLN A 380 -9.40 3.69 -11.00
N PHE A 381 -9.65 2.50 -11.52
CA PHE A 381 -10.75 1.64 -11.09
C PHE A 381 -10.22 0.23 -10.85
N MET A 382 -10.49 -0.30 -9.66
CA MET A 382 -10.14 -1.65 -9.26
C MET A 382 -11.39 -2.43 -8.93
N MET A 383 -11.44 -3.68 -9.40
CA MET A 383 -12.45 -4.65 -9.02
C MET A 383 -11.77 -5.97 -8.66
N GLN A 384 -12.17 -6.57 -7.55
CA GLN A 384 -11.63 -7.84 -7.08
C GLN A 384 -12.76 -8.80 -6.71
N LEU A 385 -12.66 -10.04 -7.19
CA LEU A 385 -13.47 -11.16 -6.74
C LEU A 385 -12.58 -12.09 -5.92
N GLY A 386 -12.91 -12.28 -4.65
CA GLY A 386 -12.13 -13.10 -3.72
C GLY A 386 -12.91 -14.30 -3.19
N TYR A 387 -12.21 -15.42 -3.05
CA TYR A 387 -12.65 -16.62 -2.35
C TYR A 387 -11.66 -16.94 -1.22
N ARG A 388 -12.17 -17.20 -0.01
CA ARG A 388 -11.37 -17.59 1.16
C ARG A 388 -11.78 -18.95 1.71
N PHE A 389 -10.85 -19.69 2.33
CA PHE A 389 -11.08 -21.04 2.90
C PHE A 389 -10.17 -21.38 4.09
#